data_AF-A0A7L4R1K4-F1
#
_entry.id   AF-A0A7L4R1K4-F1
#
_cell.length_a   1.000
_cell.length_b   1.000
_cell.length_c   1.000
_cell.angle_alpha   90.00
_cell.angle_beta   90.00
_cell.angle_gamma   90.00
#
_symmetry.space_group_name_H-M   'P 1'
#
loop_
_entity.id
_entity.type
_entity.pdbx_description
1 polymer ?
#
loop_
_entity_poly.entity_id
_entity_poly.type
_entity_poly.pdbx_seq_one_letter_code
_entity_poly.pdbx_strand_id
1 'polypeptide(L)' 'MPMEEQEMRKLLEGLDLKTLKEAAKAQGIKPGRCPTKVSIARMLPEDALRALAKK' A
#
# COMPACT_ATOMS: atom_id res chain seq x y z
N MET A 1 -0.94 -2.00 18.23
CA MET A 1 0.05 -0.99 17.82
C MET A 1 -0.20 -0.70 16.36
N PRO A 2 -0.57 0.52 15.96
CA PRO A 2 -0.59 0.88 14.54
C PRO A 2 0.84 0.72 13.99
N MET A 3 0.99 0.15 12.79
CA MET A 3 2.28 0.04 12.12
C MET A 3 3.00 1.39 12.09
N GLU A 4 4.28 1.42 12.47
CA GLU A 4 5.06 2.66 12.44
C GLU A 4 5.15 3.20 11.02
N GLU A 5 4.99 4.52 10.85
CA GLU A 5 5.01 5.15 9.53
C GLU A 5 6.36 4.91 8.82
N GLN A 6 7.46 4.78 9.57
CA GLN A 6 8.77 4.41 9.02
C GLN A 6 8.77 2.99 8.45
N GLU A 7 8.14 2.04 9.14
CA GLU A 7 8.05 0.65 8.69
C GLU A 7 7.19 0.56 7.42
N MET A 8 6.06 1.26 7.39
CA MET A 8 5.23 1.37 6.18
C MET A 8 6.00 2.01 5.01
N ARG A 9 6.75 3.09 5.23
CA ARG A 9 7.56 3.73 4.18
C ARG A 9 8.63 2.78 3.63
N LYS A 10 9.32 2.03 4.50
CA LYS A 10 10.29 1.00 4.09
C LYS A 10 9.65 -0.08 3.22
N LEU A 11 8.48 -0.58 3.60
CA LEU A 11 7.75 -1.55 2.78
C LEU A 11 7.35 -0.96 1.42
N LEU A 12 6.93 0.31 1.39
CA LEU A 12 6.56 1.00 0.16
C LEU A 12 7.75 1.34 -0.75
N GLU A 13 8.97 1.41 -0.20
CA GLU A 13 10.18 1.69 -0.95
C GLU A 13 10.48 0.57 -1.95
N GLY A 14 10.37 -0.69 -1.49
CA GLY A 14 10.51 -1.88 -2.33
C GLY A 14 9.26 -2.24 -3.16
N LEU A 15 8.12 -1.61 -2.90
CA LEU A 15 6.86 -1.87 -3.62
C LEU A 15 6.65 -0.92 -4.78
N ASP A 16 6.28 -1.50 -5.92
CA ASP A 16 5.89 -0.76 -7.11
C ASP A 16 4.52 -0.09 -6.95
N LEU A 17 4.39 1.11 -7.55
CA LEU A 17 3.13 1.83 -7.64
C LEU A 17 2.04 1.03 -8.35
N LYS A 18 2.42 0.19 -9.32
CA LYS A 18 1.51 -0.68 -10.06
C LYS A 18 0.90 -1.74 -9.13
N THR A 19 1.74 -2.41 -8.35
CA THR A 19 1.33 -3.43 -7.38
C THR A 19 0.38 -2.87 -6.33
N LEU A 20 0.67 -1.68 -5.80
CA LEU A 20 -0.21 -0.99 -4.86
C LEU A 20 -1.57 -0.65 -5.48
N LYS A 21 -1.60 -0.17 -6.73
CA LYS A 21 -2.85 0.11 -7.45
C LYS A 21 -3.66 -1.15 -7.73
N GLU A 22 -3.02 -2.24 -8.12
CA GLU A 22 -3.69 -3.52 -8.34
C GLU A 22 -4.26 -4.09 -7.06
N ALA A 23 -3.52 -4.04 -5.95
CA ALA A 23 -4.01 -4.45 -4.65
C ALA A 23 -5.19 -3.59 -4.16
N ALA A 24 -5.10 -2.26 -4.34
CA ALA A 24 -6.20 -1.36 -4.03
C ALA A 24 -7.44 -1.72 -4.86
N LYS A 25 -7.28 -1.94 -6.16
CA LYS A 25 -8.37 -2.35 -7.04
C LYS A 25 -8.97 -3.71 -6.66
N ALA A 26 -8.15 -4.68 -6.28
CA ALA A 26 -8.59 -6.01 -5.81
C ALA A 26 -9.40 -5.93 -4.52
N GLN A 27 -9.10 -4.95 -3.67
CA GLN A 27 -9.85 -4.63 -2.44
C GLN A 27 -11.08 -3.72 -2.71
N GLY A 28 -11.35 -3.35 -3.97
CA GLY A 28 -12.43 -2.42 -4.31
C GLY A 28 -12.14 -0.95 -3.99
N ILE A 29 -10.91 -0.63 -3.58
CA ILE A 29 -10.46 0.73 -3.30
C ILE A 29 -10.12 1.41 -4.64
N LYS A 30 -10.78 2.54 -4.91
CA LYS A 30 -10.50 3.39 -6.07
C LYS A 30 -9.59 4.54 -5.64
N PRO A 31 -8.27 4.42 -5.84
CA PRO A 31 -7.40 5.56 -5.59
C PRO A 31 -7.79 6.72 -6.53
N GLY A 32 -7.85 7.94 -6.00
CA GLY A 32 -8.26 9.14 -6.75
C GLY A 32 -7.32 9.53 -7.89
N ARG A 33 -7.44 10.76 -8.42
CA ARG A 33 -6.49 11.26 -9.44
C ARG A 33 -5.09 11.39 -8.82
N CYS A 34 -4.10 10.72 -9.43
CA CYS A 34 -2.70 10.71 -9.00
C CYS A 34 -2.46 10.27 -7.54
N PRO A 35 -2.73 9.01 -7.21
CA PRO A 35 -2.48 8.50 -5.87
C PRO A 35 -0.98 8.30 -5.63
N THR A 36 -0.48 8.74 -4.47
CA THR A 36 0.91 8.48 -4.03
C THR A 36 1.00 7.09 -3.40
N LYS A 37 2.22 6.52 -3.34
CA LYS A 37 2.45 5.21 -2.66
C LYS A 37 1.85 5.21 -1.25
N VAL A 38 2.09 6.28 -0.48
CA VAL A 38 1.60 6.44 0.89
C VAL A 38 0.07 6.57 0.93
N SER A 39 -0.54 7.33 0.02
CA SER A 39 -2.01 7.45 -0.01
C SER A 39 -2.68 6.12 -0.34
N ILE A 40 -2.12 5.32 -1.25
CA ILE A 40 -2.68 3.98 -1.55
C ILE A 40 -2.48 3.05 -0.35
N ALA A 41 -1.30 3.09 0.27
CA ALA A 41 -0.98 2.25 1.41
C ALA A 41 -1.89 2.52 2.61
N ARG A 42 -2.14 3.80 2.93
CA ARG A 42 -3.06 4.19 4.00
C ARG A 42 -4.52 3.77 3.76
N MET A 43 -4.90 3.53 2.50
CA MET A 43 -6.24 3.02 2.17
C MET A 43 -6.29 1.49 2.24
N LEU A 44 -5.16 0.81 2.12
CA LEU A 44 -5.06 -0.64 2.19
C LEU A 44 -4.99 -1.11 3.64
N PRO A 45 -5.58 -2.28 3.96
CA PRO A 45 -5.38 -2.90 5.27
C PRO A 45 -3.92 -3.34 5.44
N GLU A 46 -3.45 -3.30 6.70
CA GLU A 46 -2.07 -3.64 7.06
C GLU A 46 -1.67 -5.05 6.60
N ASP A 47 -2.58 -6.02 6.69
CA ASP A 47 -2.37 -7.39 6.19
C ASP A 47 -2.07 -7.44 4.70
N ALA A 48 -2.77 -6.62 3.90
CA ALA A 48 -2.53 -6.56 2.46
C ALA A 48 -1.14 -5.96 2.16
N LEU A 49 -0.75 -4.90 2.87
CA LEU A 49 0.59 -4.32 2.73
C LEU A 49 1.69 -5.32 3.12
N ARG A 50 1.51 -6.05 4.22
CA ARG A 50 2.45 -7.10 4.66
C ARG A 50 2.54 -8.25 3.66
N ALA A 51 1.42 -8.68 3.09
CA ALA A 51 1.39 -9.70 2.06
C ALA A 51 2.10 -9.26 0.77
N LEU A 52 1.94 -7.99 0.39
CA LEU A 52 2.62 -7.41 -0.77
C LEU A 52 4.14 -7.28 -0.58
N ALA A 53 4.58 -6.94 0.63
CA ALA A 53 6.00 -6.74 0.93
C ALA A 53 6.78 -8.03 1.26
N LYS A 54 6.09 -9.15 1.49
CA LYS A 54 6.70 -10.48 1.64
C LYS A 54 6.98 -11.18 0.30
N LYS A 55 6.62 -10.54 -0.81
CA LYS A 55 6.76 -11.06 -2.16
C LYS A 55 8.01 -10.51 -2.82
#